data_AF-Q31BN4-F1
#
_entry.id   AF-Q31BN4-F1
#
_cell.length_a   1.000
_cell.length_b   1.000
_cell.length_c   1.000
_cell.angle_alpha   90.00
_cell.angle_beta   90.00
_cell.angle_gamma   90.00
#
_symmetry.space_group_name_H-M   'P 1'
#
loop_
_entity.id
_entity.type
_entity.pdbx_description
1 polymer ?
#
loop_
_entity_poly.entity_id
_entity_poly.type
_entity_poly.pdbx_seq_one_letter_code
_entity_poly.pdbx_strand_id
1 'polypeptide(L)'
;MNNRRIIKGYKTLIPSRFNVGTSKDKFKDGIIYTLYSDEFNSLKVGFAENDKVLEKKLSSESLILLDIKKGNKKDLFLLITTLKEIGIKYSDNLYFKYSGSLMRHLSTLGWPVGRSLYKQRKIKKELVCA
;
A
#
# COMPACT_ATOMS: atom_id res chain seq x y z
N MET A 1 -31.67 41.55 11.86
CA MET A 1 -30.91 40.47 11.22
C MET A 1 -29.84 39.99 12.21
N ASN A 2 -30.02 38.79 12.77
CA ASN A 2 -29.20 38.28 13.88
C ASN A 2 -27.92 37.61 13.35
N ASN A 3 -26.77 38.23 13.62
CA ASN A 3 -25.46 37.67 13.34
C ASN A 3 -25.12 36.57 14.36
N ARG A 4 -25.42 35.30 14.02
CA ARG A 4 -24.96 34.14 14.80
C ARG A 4 -23.45 33.98 14.63
N ARG A 5 -22.66 34.40 15.64
CA ARG A 5 -21.24 34.08 15.75
C ARG A 5 -21.10 32.61 16.12
N ILE A 6 -20.67 31.78 15.17
CA ILE A 6 -20.31 30.38 15.42
C ILE A 6 -19.00 30.37 16.19
N ILE A 7 -19.05 30.09 17.49
CA ILE A 7 -17.86 29.83 18.30
C ILE A 7 -17.34 28.46 17.86
N LYS A 8 -16.29 28.46 17.04
CA LYS A 8 -15.61 27.26 16.54
C LYS A 8 -14.82 26.64 17.70
N GLY A 9 -15.52 25.87 18.54
CA GLY A 9 -14.92 25.10 19.61
C GLY A 9 -13.88 24.14 19.03
N TYR A 10 -12.62 24.43 19.28
CA TYR A 10 -11.51 23.51 19.07
C TYR A 10 -11.74 22.31 19.99
N LYS A 11 -12.37 21.26 19.47
CA LYS A 11 -12.28 19.94 20.11
C LYS A 11 -10.82 19.53 20.01
N THR A 12 -10.05 19.79 21.07
CA THR A 12 -8.75 19.18 21.28
C THR A 12 -8.96 17.67 21.23
N LEU A 13 -8.59 17.06 20.11
CA LEU A 13 -8.55 15.62 19.95
C LEU A 13 -7.60 15.12 21.03
N ILE A 14 -8.14 14.42 22.03
CA ILE A 14 -7.37 13.69 23.01
C ILE A 14 -6.42 12.81 22.21
N PRO A 15 -5.09 12.92 22.37
CA PRO A 15 -4.20 11.96 21.75
C PRO A 15 -4.45 10.66 22.51
N SER A 16 -5.27 9.78 21.96
CA SER A 16 -5.34 8.40 22.41
C SER A 16 -3.93 7.86 22.21
N ARG A 17 -3.13 7.87 23.28
CA ARG A 17 -1.86 7.16 23.31
C ARG A 17 -2.22 5.69 23.16
N PHE A 18 -2.26 5.22 21.91
CA PHE A 18 -2.23 3.80 21.62
C PHE A 18 -0.90 3.31 22.18
N ASN A 19 -0.94 2.86 23.43
CA ASN A 19 0.15 2.14 24.04
C ASN A 19 0.11 0.74 23.42
N VAL A 20 0.55 0.64 22.17
CA VAL A 20 0.88 -0.64 21.55
C VAL A 20 2.01 -1.16 22.40
N GLY A 21 1.68 -2.15 23.24
CA GLY A 21 2.63 -2.75 24.16
C GLY A 21 3.93 -3.03 23.42
N THR A 22 5.04 -2.57 24.01
CA THR A 22 6.39 -2.89 23.57
C THR A 22 6.65 -4.38 23.79
N SER A 23 5.95 -5.24 23.07
CA SER A 23 6.50 -6.54 22.76
C SER A 23 7.79 -6.24 22.03
N LYS A 24 8.92 -6.78 22.49
CA LYS A 24 10.13 -6.88 21.66
C LYS A 24 9.71 -7.63 20.41
N ASP A 25 9.23 -6.90 19.41
CA ASP A 25 8.68 -7.51 18.23
C ASP A 25 9.86 -8.24 17.58
N LYS A 26 9.77 -9.57 17.48
CA LYS A 26 10.84 -10.39 16.90
C LYS A 26 11.08 -10.00 15.43
N PHE A 27 10.14 -9.28 14.84
CA PHE A 27 10.22 -8.77 13.48
C PHE A 27 10.96 -7.43 13.46
N LYS A 28 12.07 -7.40 12.72
CA LYS A 28 12.80 -6.16 12.43
C LYS A 28 11.90 -5.21 11.66
N ASP A 29 11.92 -3.95 12.06
CA ASP A 29 11.40 -2.84 11.26
C ASP A 29 12.10 -2.82 9.89
N GLY A 30 11.35 -2.43 8.87
CA GLY A 30 11.85 -2.23 7.51
C GLY A 30 10.82 -1.47 6.67
N ILE A 31 10.74 -1.82 5.40
CA ILE A 31 9.96 -1.11 4.40
C ILE A 31 9.02 -2.10 3.73
N ILE A 32 7.73 -1.80 3.78
CA ILE A 32 6.74 -2.44 2.91
C ILE A 32 6.53 -1.56 1.68
N TYR A 33 6.34 -2.19 0.53
CA TYR A 33 6.29 -1.51 -0.75
C TYR A 33 5.29 -2.14 -1.70
N THR A 34 4.91 -1.38 -2.72
CA THR A 34 4.21 -1.90 -3.90
C THR A 34 4.95 -1.47 -5.15
N LEU A 35 5.28 -2.44 -5.99
CA LEU A 35 5.82 -2.25 -7.32
C LEU A 35 4.76 -2.62 -8.36
N TYR A 36 4.92 -2.08 -9.56
CA TYR A 36 4.03 -2.34 -10.68
C TYR A 36 4.85 -2.65 -11.94
N SER A 37 4.45 -3.67 -12.68
CA SER A 37 4.98 -3.99 -14.01
C SER A 37 4.00 -3.54 -15.09
N ASP A 38 4.42 -2.64 -15.99
CA ASP A 38 3.63 -2.29 -17.19
C ASP A 38 3.52 -3.47 -18.15
N GLU A 39 4.62 -4.20 -18.37
CA GLU A 39 4.68 -5.34 -19.29
C GLU A 39 3.68 -6.44 -18.94
N PHE A 40 3.57 -6.79 -17.66
CA PHE A 40 2.69 -7.88 -17.20
C PHE A 40 1.37 -7.39 -16.61
N ASN A 41 1.12 -6.08 -16.60
CA ASN A 41 -0.02 -5.45 -15.93
C ASN A 41 -0.27 -6.04 -14.53
N SER A 42 0.79 -6.09 -13.72
CA SER A 42 0.81 -6.80 -12.44
C SER A 42 1.39 -5.94 -11.33
N LEU A 43 1.00 -6.25 -10.09
CA LEU A 43 1.46 -5.61 -8.87
C LEU A 43 2.28 -6.60 -8.05
N LYS A 44 3.41 -6.14 -7.53
CA LYS A 44 4.23 -6.88 -6.58
C LYS A 44 4.21 -6.15 -5.25
N VAL A 45 3.65 -6.79 -4.23
CA VAL A 45 3.73 -6.29 -2.85
C VAL A 45 4.87 -6.99 -2.14
N GLY A 46 5.57 -6.30 -1.25
CA GLY A 46 6.69 -6.93 -0.58
C GLY A 46 7.23 -6.17 0.63
N PHE A 47 8.28 -6.76 1.19
CA PHE A 47 9.05 -6.24 2.31
C PHE A 47 10.54 -6.18 1.93
N ALA A 48 11.21 -5.14 2.40
CA ALA A 48 12.65 -4.96 2.33
C ALA A 48 13.17 -4.54 3.71
N GLU A 49 14.32 -5.08 4.11
CA GLU A 49 14.92 -4.77 5.41
C GLU A 49 15.43 -3.32 5.50
N ASN A 50 15.80 -2.74 4.36
CA ASN A 50 16.30 -1.37 4.23
C ASN A 50 16.20 -0.90 2.77
N ASP A 51 16.49 0.38 2.54
CA ASP A 51 16.45 1.01 1.21
C ASP A 51 17.39 0.33 0.22
N LYS A 52 18.61 -0.05 0.64
CA LYS A 52 19.59 -0.72 -0.24
C LYS A 52 19.07 -2.05 -0.80
N VAL A 53 18.31 -2.80 -0.01
CA VAL A 53 17.67 -4.04 -0.46
C VAL A 53 16.54 -3.76 -1.44
N LEU A 54 15.78 -2.69 -1.23
CA LEU A 54 14.72 -2.27 -2.15
C LEU A 54 15.28 -1.76 -3.48
N GLU A 55 16.31 -0.91 -3.45
CA GLU A 55 16.99 -0.37 -4.63
C GLU A 55 17.51 -1.48 -5.53
N LYS A 56 18.14 -2.52 -4.96
CA LYS A 56 18.61 -3.68 -5.74
C LYS A 56 17.48 -4.37 -6.51
N LYS A 57 16.28 -4.46 -5.94
CA LYS A 57 15.10 -5.06 -6.61
C LYS A 57 14.59 -4.16 -7.74
N LEU A 58 14.64 -2.84 -7.56
CA LEU A 58 14.23 -1.87 -8.58
C LEU A 58 15.21 -1.83 -9.75
N SER A 59 16.51 -2.04 -9.49
CA SER A 59 17.52 -2.07 -10.56
C SER A 59 17.51 -3.37 -11.37
N SER A 60 16.98 -4.48 -10.82
CA SER A 60 16.99 -5.79 -11.48
C SER A 60 15.80 -6.06 -12.41
N GLU A 61 14.68 -5.38 -12.20
CA GLU A 61 13.44 -5.60 -12.94
C GLU A 61 12.93 -4.25 -13.47
N SER A 62 12.25 -4.22 -14.62
CA SER A 62 11.58 -3.03 -15.19
C SER A 62 10.32 -2.65 -14.39
N LEU A 63 10.43 -2.61 -13.07
CA LEU A 63 9.34 -2.35 -12.14
C LEU A 63 9.30 -0.89 -11.72
N ILE A 64 8.09 -0.37 -11.64
CA ILE A 64 7.81 0.99 -11.21
C ILE A 64 7.40 0.95 -9.76
N LEU A 65 8.12 1.68 -8.90
CA LEU A 65 7.74 1.88 -7.51
C LEU A 65 6.47 2.72 -7.44
N LEU A 66 5.40 2.17 -6.86
CA LEU A 66 4.15 2.92 -6.65
C LEU A 66 4.21 3.74 -5.36
N ASP A 67 4.60 3.09 -4.25
CA ASP A 67 4.69 3.71 -2.94
C ASP A 67 5.43 2.82 -1.93
N ILE A 68 5.85 3.42 -0.83
CA ILE A 68 6.53 2.77 0.29
C ILE A 68 5.95 3.24 1.62
N LYS A 69 6.06 2.40 2.64
CA LYS A 69 5.71 2.74 4.02
C LYS A 69 6.59 1.98 4.98
N LYS A 70 6.89 2.57 6.14
CA LYS A 70 7.51 1.85 7.25
C LYS A 70 6.59 0.70 7.69
N GLY A 71 7.15 -0.50 7.81
CA GLY A 71 6.42 -1.69 8.25
C GLY A 71 7.37 -2.83 8.55
N ASN A 72 6.84 -4.01 8.77
CA ASN A 72 7.63 -5.20 9.07
C ASN A 72 7.17 -6.41 8.26
N LYS A 73 7.87 -7.54 8.41
CA LYS A 73 7.53 -8.78 7.70
C LYS A 73 6.16 -9.35 8.10
N LYS A 74 5.69 -9.07 9.32
CA LYS A 74 4.37 -9.50 9.81
C LYS A 74 3.24 -8.74 9.09
N ASP A 75 3.43 -7.46 8.79
CA ASP A 75 2.47 -6.68 8.00
C ASP A 75 2.25 -7.30 6.62
N LEU A 76 3.33 -7.73 5.97
CA LEU A 76 3.25 -8.44 4.68
C LEU A 76 2.50 -9.76 4.82
N PHE A 77 2.81 -10.56 5.84
CA PHE A 77 2.12 -11.83 6.07
C PHE A 77 0.62 -11.64 6.34
N LEU A 78 0.28 -10.64 7.15
CA LEU A 78 -1.10 -10.28 7.43
C LEU A 78 -1.82 -9.88 6.15
N LEU A 79 -1.22 -9.00 5.33
CA LEU A 79 -1.78 -8.61 4.04
C LEU A 79 -2.08 -9.83 3.18
N ILE A 80 -1.10 -10.71 2.97
CA ILE A 80 -1.25 -11.89 2.10
C ILE A 80 -2.38 -12.78 2.60
N THR A 81 -2.41 -13.03 3.92
CA THR A 81 -3.47 -13.84 4.55
C THR A 81 -4.84 -13.21 4.30
N THR A 82 -4.98 -11.90 4.54
CA THR A 82 -6.25 -11.19 4.31
C THR A 82 -6.67 -11.22 2.84
N LEU A 83 -5.75 -11.00 1.89
CA LEU A 83 -6.05 -11.05 0.46
C LEU A 83 -6.51 -12.46 0.03
N LYS A 84 -5.88 -13.50 0.58
CA LYS A 84 -6.27 -14.89 0.33
C LYS A 84 -7.68 -15.19 0.85
N GLU A 85 -8.01 -14.76 2.06
CA GLU A 85 -9.34 -14.95 2.67
C GLU A 85 -10.46 -14.28 1.87
N ILE A 86 -10.18 -13.13 1.23
CA ILE A 86 -11.15 -12.45 0.35
C ILE A 86 -11.12 -12.95 -1.10
N GLY A 87 -10.44 -14.07 -1.37
CA GLY A 87 -10.44 -14.75 -2.66
C GLY A 87 -9.51 -14.14 -3.72
N ILE A 88 -8.59 -13.25 -3.35
CA ILE A 88 -7.61 -12.68 -4.27
C ILE A 88 -6.45 -13.66 -4.44
N LYS A 89 -6.29 -14.14 -5.67
CA LYS A 89 -5.19 -15.02 -6.07
C LYS A 89 -3.95 -14.20 -6.43
N TYR A 90 -2.78 -14.76 -6.12
CA TYR A 90 -1.48 -14.27 -6.55
C TYR A 90 -0.68 -15.41 -7.17
N SER A 91 0.23 -15.07 -8.08
CA SER A 91 1.24 -15.99 -8.61
C SER A 91 2.47 -16.00 -7.71
N ASP A 92 3.43 -16.87 -8.03
CA ASP A 92 4.68 -16.97 -7.28
C ASP A 92 5.36 -15.61 -7.10
N ASN A 93 6.09 -15.46 -5.99
CA ASN A 93 6.76 -14.21 -5.61
C ASN A 93 5.84 -12.99 -5.36
N LEU A 94 4.59 -13.24 -4.95
CA LEU A 94 3.63 -12.20 -4.53
C LEU A 94 3.26 -11.20 -5.63
N TYR A 95 3.17 -11.71 -6.85
CA TYR A 95 2.63 -10.96 -7.98
C TYR A 95 1.12 -11.15 -8.07
N PHE A 96 0.40 -10.04 -8.20
CA PHE A 96 -1.05 -9.98 -8.32
C PHE A 96 -1.41 -9.36 -9.65
N LYS A 97 -2.43 -9.89 -10.32
CA LYS A 97 -2.98 -9.23 -11.51
C LYS A 97 -3.56 -7.87 -11.11
N TYR A 98 -3.16 -6.82 -11.81
CA TYR A 98 -3.69 -5.48 -11.54
C TYR A 98 -5.21 -5.45 -11.76
N SER A 99 -5.93 -4.88 -10.80
CA SER A 99 -7.35 -4.56 -10.96
C SER A 99 -7.74 -3.40 -10.06
N GLY A 100 -8.78 -2.65 -10.45
CA GLY A 100 -9.32 -1.57 -9.61
C GLY A 100 -9.81 -2.08 -8.24
N SER A 101 -10.37 -3.29 -8.20
CA SER A 101 -10.81 -3.94 -6.96
C SER A 101 -9.63 -4.21 -6.03
N LEU A 102 -8.55 -4.82 -6.54
CA LEU A 102 -7.33 -5.06 -5.76
C LEU A 102 -6.74 -3.77 -5.20
N MET A 103 -6.61 -2.73 -6.02
CA MET A 103 -6.12 -1.42 -5.57
C MET A 103 -6.98 -0.86 -4.44
N ARG A 104 -8.30 -1.01 -4.51
CA ARG A 104 -9.23 -0.58 -3.46
C ARG A 104 -9.08 -1.41 -2.18
N HIS A 105 -8.91 -2.73 -2.29
CA HIS A 105 -8.65 -3.59 -1.14
C HIS A 105 -7.33 -3.21 -0.46
N LEU A 106 -6.23 -3.11 -1.21
CA LEU A 106 -4.93 -2.69 -0.69
C LEU A 106 -5.00 -1.32 0.00
N SER A 107 -5.66 -0.34 -0.63
CA SER A 107 -5.85 0.99 -0.04
C SER A 107 -6.69 0.94 1.25
N THR A 108 -7.76 0.14 1.27
CA THR A 108 -8.61 -0.05 2.46
C THR A 108 -7.82 -0.68 3.61
N LEU A 109 -6.92 -1.61 3.29
CA LEU A 109 -6.03 -2.26 4.26
C LEU A 109 -4.86 -1.37 4.71
N GLY A 110 -4.78 -0.13 4.21
CA GLY A 110 -3.71 0.82 4.57
C GLY A 110 -2.34 0.44 4.00
N TRP A 111 -2.32 -0.39 2.95
CA TRP A 111 -1.10 -0.78 2.24
C TRP A 111 -0.61 0.35 1.32
N PRO A 112 0.72 0.57 1.18
CA PRO A 112 1.27 1.63 0.33
C PRO A 112 1.03 1.31 -1.14
N VAL A 113 -0.02 1.89 -1.73
CA VAL A 113 -0.32 1.79 -3.16
C VAL A 113 -0.20 3.12 -3.91
N GLY A 114 0.18 4.18 -3.17
CA GLY A 114 0.36 5.52 -3.71
C GLY A 114 -0.96 6.21 -4.01
N ARG A 115 -0.87 7.51 -4.32
CA ARG A 115 -2.01 8.31 -4.78
C ARG A 115 -2.31 8.13 -6.27
N SER A 116 -1.67 7.18 -6.94
CA SER A 116 -1.60 7.14 -8.41
C SER A 116 -2.87 6.56 -9.05
N LEU A 117 -4.00 7.23 -8.81
CA LEU A 117 -5.08 7.39 -9.79
C LEU A 117 -4.56 7.86 -11.17
N TYR A 118 -3.34 8.42 -11.23
CA TYR A 118 -2.62 8.78 -12.45
C TYR A 118 -2.49 7.60 -13.44
N LYS A 119 -2.22 6.38 -12.96
CA LYS A 119 -2.15 5.19 -13.83
C LYS A 119 -3.51 4.59 -14.16
N GLN A 120 -4.50 4.67 -13.27
CA GLN A 120 -5.88 4.28 -13.62
C GLN A 120 -6.41 5.03 -14.84
N ARG A 121 -6.01 6.30 -15.02
CA ARG A 121 -6.37 7.11 -16.19
C ARG A 121 -5.58 6.77 -17.46
N LYS A 122 -4.29 6.44 -17.34
CA LYS A 122 -3.44 6.07 -18.49
C LYS A 122 -3.69 4.63 -18.96
N ILE A 123 -3.79 3.66 -18.03
CA ILE A 123 -4.16 2.26 -18.29
C ILE A 123 -5.56 2.15 -18.89
N LYS A 124 -6.55 2.92 -18.41
CA LYS A 124 -7.88 2.98 -19.08
C LYS A 124 -7.80 3.55 -20.49
N LYS A 125 -6.99 4.58 -20.72
CA LYS A 125 -6.84 5.17 -22.07
C LYS A 125 -6.20 4.19 -23.06
N GLU A 126 -5.22 3.40 -22.62
CA GLU A 126 -4.57 2.41 -23.49
C GLU A 126 -5.45 1.17 -23.73
N LEU A 127 -6.25 0.72 -22.75
CA LEU A 127 -7.17 -0.41 -22.91
C LEU A 127 -8.46 -0.11 -23.69
N VAL A 128 -8.87 1.17 -23.80
CA VAL A 128 -10.07 1.60 -24.56
C VAL A 128 -9.73 1.90 -26.03
N CYS A 129 -8.45 1.94 -26.38
CA CYS A 129 -7.97 2.25 -27.73
C CYS A 129 -7.32 1.04 -28.45
N ALA A 130 -7.62 -0.19 -28.02
CA ALA A 130 -7.22 -1.43 -28.68
C ALA A 130 -8.44 -2.13 -29.30
#